data_AF-A0A7S0Q2M4-F1
#
_entry.id   AF-A0A7S0Q2M4-F1
#
_cell.length_a   1.000
_cell.length_b   1.000
_cell.length_c   1.000
_cell.angle_alpha   90.00
_cell.angle_beta   90.00
_cell.angle_gamma   90.00
#
_symmetry.space_group_name_H-M   'P 1'
#
loop_
_entity.id
_entity.type
_entity.pdbx_description
1 polymer ?
#
loop_
_entity_poly.entity_id
_entity_poly.type
_entity_poly.pdbx_seq_one_letter_code
_entity_poly.pdbx_strand_id
1 'polypeptide(L)'
;KSHRVSLQRRLEPRSDLIAMLLVDVLVVHVTYGHVKGIYQLSNVAGIRNANGPQSDGSFSVSGPCGGSNSFGANGVGEVQDGAKVTARLQYNGGHKSPANRISMAFACDTGGSQDALKVGSGIQLTAADHYCTGVAGADAVDYPVEASRGNEVANGYEVTCQLPTLSLAPGTSRSCTISVKDQREWGACQDMTVSAPGVIFPPSAPPPPVVASTGSYILSETTRIATTPPGVDCCAIVGSLEVLDLQEAIIGSFGVGSAVLEAALDGCRQTSDPSAASDASYIASQGITLLQQTERSWQGSLSIAGQQYELYVADGQIELQNVGQDTPIACDASSNLGLSPDGGGSGGLSVAAVVAIVVASLIGLGLGLLVLARYSRSSTGAGVVLKNSKPPPPPPRLDATSLPPDWVEWPDPKTGVPYYVNVNTKESTWVRPRTSVMSTGV
;
A
#
# COMPACT_ATOMS: atom_id res chain seq x y z
N LYS A 1 -5.47 64.44 -73.05
CA LYS A 1 -5.85 63.22 -73.81
C LYS A 1 -5.08 62.05 -73.22
N SER A 2 -5.83 61.03 -72.82
CA SER A 2 -5.48 59.82 -72.05
C SER A 2 -4.15 59.14 -72.40
N HIS A 3 -3.35 58.73 -71.40
CA HIS A 3 -2.53 57.51 -71.47
C HIS A 3 -2.45 56.82 -70.09
N ARG A 4 -2.78 55.52 -70.09
CA ARG A 4 -2.93 54.62 -68.94
C ARG A 4 -1.62 54.41 -68.17
N VAL A 5 -1.70 54.41 -66.83
CA VAL A 5 -0.76 53.68 -65.98
C VAL A 5 -1.56 52.82 -65.00
N SER A 6 -1.17 51.55 -64.96
CA SER A 6 -1.66 50.45 -64.13
C SER A 6 -1.48 50.73 -62.63
N LEU A 7 -2.56 50.69 -61.86
CA LEU A 7 -2.52 50.62 -60.39
C LEU A 7 -2.74 49.16 -59.97
N GLN A 8 -1.66 48.38 -59.91
CA GLN A 8 -1.64 47.16 -59.10
C GLN A 8 -1.68 47.56 -57.63
N ARG A 9 -2.84 47.39 -56.98
CA ARG A 9 -2.89 47.34 -55.51
C ARG A 9 -2.23 46.04 -55.08
N ARG A 10 -1.05 46.13 -54.46
CA ARG A 10 -0.51 45.06 -53.62
C ARG A 10 -1.47 44.87 -52.45
N LEU A 11 -2.18 43.75 -52.45
CA LEU A 11 -2.75 43.16 -51.24
C LEU A 11 -1.63 42.36 -50.59
N GLU A 12 -1.04 42.87 -49.51
CA GLU A 12 -0.28 42.04 -48.57
C GLU A 12 -1.26 41.41 -47.59
N PRO A 13 -1.36 40.08 -47.46
CA PRO A 13 -2.05 39.48 -46.34
C PRO A 13 -1.11 39.50 -45.13
N ARG A 14 -1.51 40.31 -44.14
CA ARG A 14 -1.07 40.20 -42.75
C ARG A 14 -1.46 38.82 -42.22
N SER A 15 -0.54 37.87 -42.24
CA SER A 15 -0.77 36.53 -41.70
C SER A 15 0.49 36.00 -41.05
N ASP A 16 1.02 36.68 -40.03
CA ASP A 16 2.11 36.11 -39.21
C ASP A 16 2.11 36.55 -37.73
N LEU A 17 1.20 37.43 -37.29
CA LEU A 17 1.18 37.87 -35.88
C LEU A 17 0.14 37.16 -35.00
N ILE A 18 -0.80 36.41 -35.58
CA ILE A 18 -1.83 35.67 -34.82
C ILE A 18 -1.42 34.20 -34.60
N ALA A 19 -0.49 33.66 -35.39
CA ALA A 19 0.00 32.29 -35.25
C ALA A 19 0.99 32.11 -34.08
N MET A 20 1.60 33.18 -33.57
CA MET A 20 2.51 33.12 -32.41
C MET A 20 1.81 33.36 -31.05
N LEU A 21 0.50 33.66 -31.03
CA LEU A 21 -0.24 33.96 -29.80
C LEU A 21 -1.16 32.81 -29.33
N LEU A 22 -1.06 31.64 -29.97
CA LEU A 22 -1.90 30.46 -29.66
C LEU A 22 -1.13 29.17 -29.36
N VAL A 23 0.22 29.22 -29.27
CA VAL A 23 1.06 28.03 -28.97
C VAL A 23 1.78 28.15 -27.61
N ASP A 24 1.54 29.22 -26.84
CA ASP A 24 1.84 29.29 -25.41
C ASP A 24 0.58 29.00 -24.56
N VAL A 25 -0.28 28.08 -25.03
CA VAL A 25 -1.15 27.37 -24.11
C VAL A 25 -0.22 26.55 -23.25
N LEU A 26 -0.01 27.01 -22.00
CA LEU A 26 0.68 26.26 -20.96
C LEU A 26 0.35 24.78 -21.14
N VAL A 27 1.34 23.98 -21.52
CA VAL A 27 1.37 22.57 -21.15
C VAL A 27 1.60 22.57 -19.63
N VAL A 28 0.56 22.94 -18.89
CA VAL A 28 0.46 22.63 -17.47
C VAL A 28 0.52 21.12 -17.47
N HIS A 29 1.67 20.58 -17.11
CA HIS A 29 1.79 19.16 -16.84
C HIS A 29 0.83 18.90 -15.68
N VAL A 30 -0.39 18.47 -15.99
CA VAL A 30 -1.38 18.11 -14.98
C VAL A 30 -0.92 16.76 -14.46
N THR A 31 0.10 16.76 -13.60
CA THR A 31 0.36 15.62 -12.72
C THR A 31 -0.91 15.46 -11.90
N TYR A 32 -1.62 14.34 -12.05
CA TYR A 32 -2.76 14.06 -11.20
C TYR A 32 -2.21 13.76 -9.81
N GLY A 33 -2.46 14.65 -8.87
CA GLY A 33 -2.00 14.48 -7.51
C GLY A 33 -2.66 13.31 -6.86
N HIS A 34 -1.96 12.21 -6.71
CA HIS A 34 -2.42 11.13 -5.86
C HIS A 34 -2.19 11.54 -4.41
N VAL A 35 -2.98 10.98 -3.50
CA VAL A 35 -2.78 11.18 -2.07
C VAL A 35 -2.70 9.85 -1.35
N LYS A 36 -1.97 9.82 -0.25
CA LYS A 36 -1.90 8.69 0.67
C LYS A 36 -2.06 9.13 2.10
N GLY A 37 -2.65 8.28 2.92
CA GLY A 37 -2.64 8.44 4.37
C GLY A 37 -1.28 8.08 4.94
N ILE A 38 -0.78 8.88 5.87
CA ILE A 38 0.45 8.57 6.60
C ILE A 38 0.07 7.96 7.95
N TYR A 39 0.64 6.80 8.26
CA TYR A 39 0.44 6.16 9.55
C TYR A 39 1.27 6.85 10.63
N GLN A 40 0.68 6.99 11.82
CA GLN A 40 1.38 7.43 13.01
C GLN A 40 0.90 6.60 14.19
N LEU A 41 1.73 6.47 15.22
CA LEU A 41 1.34 5.83 16.47
C LEU A 41 0.17 6.55 17.19
N SER A 42 -0.06 7.83 16.89
CA SER A 42 -1.19 8.61 17.39
C SER A 42 -2.49 8.43 16.60
N ASN A 43 -2.47 7.70 15.49
CA ASN A 43 -3.68 7.38 14.74
C ASN A 43 -4.61 6.53 15.60
N VAL A 44 -5.92 6.69 15.41
CA VAL A 44 -6.89 5.87 16.15
C VAL A 44 -6.85 4.41 15.68
N ALA A 45 -6.52 4.19 14.41
CA ALA A 45 -6.34 2.88 13.80
C ALA A 45 -5.36 2.95 12.63
N GLY A 46 -5.02 1.79 12.06
CA GLY A 46 -4.29 1.72 10.81
C GLY A 46 -5.07 2.36 9.65
N ILE A 47 -4.35 2.81 8.63
CA ILE A 47 -4.94 3.43 7.44
C ILE A 47 -5.64 2.35 6.61
N ARG A 48 -6.93 2.50 6.30
CA ARG A 48 -7.76 1.42 5.71
C ARG A 48 -7.24 0.87 4.37
N ASN A 49 -6.64 1.69 3.53
CA ASN A 49 -6.05 1.26 2.25
C ASN A 49 -4.54 1.01 2.33
N ALA A 50 -3.99 0.86 3.54
CA ALA A 50 -2.61 0.43 3.73
C ALA A 50 -2.45 -1.08 3.58
N ASN A 51 -1.22 -1.49 3.32
CA ASN A 51 -0.81 -2.88 3.23
C ASN A 51 -0.69 -3.57 4.61
N GLY A 52 -0.70 -2.78 5.69
CA GLY A 52 -0.65 -3.30 7.05
C GLY A 52 -1.14 -2.26 8.08
N PRO A 53 -1.43 -2.69 9.32
CA PRO A 53 -1.97 -1.84 10.38
C PRO A 53 -1.04 -0.72 10.86
N GLN A 54 0.27 -0.83 10.61
CA GLN A 54 1.28 0.18 10.96
C GLN A 54 2.00 0.73 9.73
N SER A 55 1.32 0.67 8.58
CA SER A 55 1.86 1.10 7.29
C SER A 55 1.09 2.31 6.76
N ASP A 56 1.78 3.11 5.96
CA ASP A 56 1.15 4.14 5.17
C ASP A 56 0.14 3.53 4.19
N GLY A 57 -0.87 4.33 3.83
CA GLY A 57 -1.78 3.99 2.75
C GLY A 57 -1.05 4.00 1.40
N SER A 58 -1.63 3.30 0.43
CA SER A 58 -1.19 3.44 -0.96
C SER A 58 -1.67 4.77 -1.55
N PHE A 59 -0.90 5.33 -2.48
CA PHE A 59 -1.32 6.50 -3.25
C PHE A 59 -2.55 6.17 -4.08
N SER A 60 -3.60 7.00 -3.97
CA SER A 60 -4.88 6.72 -4.62
C SER A 60 -5.58 8.01 -5.06
N VAL A 61 -6.43 7.84 -6.08
CA VAL A 61 -7.42 8.83 -6.57
C VAL A 61 -8.85 8.32 -6.38
N SER A 62 -9.03 7.22 -5.66
CA SER A 62 -10.29 6.47 -5.64
C SER A 62 -11.20 6.83 -4.46
N GLY A 63 -11.43 8.13 -4.23
CA GLY A 63 -12.36 8.61 -3.21
C GLY A 63 -11.81 8.67 -1.78
N PRO A 64 -12.67 8.90 -0.77
CA PRO A 64 -12.24 9.34 0.57
C PRO A 64 -11.40 8.33 1.34
N CYS A 65 -11.49 7.04 1.01
CA CYS A 65 -10.74 5.96 1.65
C CYS A 65 -9.77 5.28 0.69
N GLY A 66 -9.35 5.98 -0.37
CA GLY A 66 -8.42 5.45 -1.37
C GLY A 66 -8.98 4.26 -2.15
N GLY A 67 -10.31 4.11 -2.23
CA GLY A 67 -11.00 3.02 -2.93
C GLY A 67 -11.46 1.89 -2.02
N SER A 68 -11.00 1.87 -0.77
CA SER A 68 -11.30 0.77 0.16
C SER A 68 -12.64 0.95 0.86
N ASN A 69 -13.51 -0.05 0.70
CA ASN A 69 -14.82 -0.14 1.36
C ASN A 69 -14.85 -1.18 2.49
N SER A 70 -13.71 -1.80 2.81
CA SER A 70 -13.66 -2.84 3.85
C SER A 70 -13.40 -2.19 5.20
N PHE A 71 -14.46 -2.01 5.99
CA PHE A 71 -14.34 -1.46 7.34
C PHE A 71 -13.43 -2.33 8.21
N GLY A 72 -12.50 -1.70 8.93
CA GLY A 72 -11.61 -2.39 9.85
C GLY A 72 -10.48 -3.18 9.19
N ALA A 73 -10.24 -2.98 7.89
CA ALA A 73 -9.19 -3.67 7.13
C ALA A 73 -7.82 -3.62 7.82
N ASN A 74 -7.50 -2.48 8.44
CA ASN A 74 -6.26 -2.27 9.19
C ASN A 74 -6.51 -1.99 10.68
N GLY A 75 -7.55 -2.64 11.21
CA GLY A 75 -7.99 -2.52 12.59
C GLY A 75 -9.06 -1.46 12.82
N VAL A 76 -9.68 -1.55 13.99
CA VAL A 76 -10.71 -0.64 14.47
C VAL A 76 -10.20 -0.06 15.79
N GLY A 77 -10.02 1.25 15.82
CA GLY A 77 -9.67 2.00 17.01
C GLY A 77 -10.82 2.08 17.99
N GLU A 78 -10.55 2.50 19.21
CA GLU A 78 -11.60 2.75 20.21
C GLU A 78 -11.47 4.16 20.74
N VAL A 79 -12.55 4.92 20.67
CA VAL A 79 -12.60 6.30 21.14
C VAL A 79 -13.89 6.58 21.90
N GLN A 80 -13.85 7.57 22.78
CA GLN A 80 -15.05 8.06 23.44
C GLN A 80 -15.81 9.04 22.54
N ASP A 81 -17.11 9.16 22.79
CA ASP A 81 -17.96 10.16 22.14
C ASP A 81 -17.38 11.57 22.29
N GLY A 82 -17.22 12.28 21.18
CA GLY A 82 -16.59 13.61 21.15
C GLY A 82 -15.07 13.63 21.33
N ALA A 83 -14.36 12.51 21.19
CA ALA A 83 -12.90 12.46 21.27
C ALA A 83 -12.21 13.31 20.20
N LYS A 84 -10.96 13.71 20.47
CA LYS A 84 -10.08 14.31 19.46
C LYS A 84 -9.32 13.21 18.71
N VAL A 85 -9.22 13.36 17.40
CA VAL A 85 -8.55 12.41 16.50
C VAL A 85 -7.63 13.15 15.56
N THR A 86 -6.55 12.48 15.16
CA THR A 86 -5.52 13.01 14.26
C THR A 86 -5.33 12.07 13.08
N ALA A 87 -5.15 12.65 11.89
CA ALA A 87 -4.79 11.91 10.70
C ALA A 87 -3.89 12.76 9.79
N ARG A 88 -3.04 12.09 9.01
CA ARG A 88 -2.14 12.72 8.05
C ARG A 88 -2.41 12.29 6.63
N LEU A 89 -2.25 13.23 5.70
CA LEU A 89 -2.34 12.99 4.27
C LEU A 89 -1.14 13.61 3.56
N GLN A 90 -0.62 12.91 2.56
CA GLN A 90 0.54 13.31 1.76
C GLN A 90 0.18 13.29 0.28
N TYR A 91 0.64 14.28 -0.48
CA TYR A 91 0.59 14.27 -1.95
C TYR A 91 1.78 13.53 -2.55
N ASN A 92 1.57 12.88 -3.70
CA ASN A 92 2.63 12.25 -4.48
C ASN A 92 3.53 13.27 -5.20
N GLY A 93 4.63 12.76 -5.78
CA GLY A 93 5.64 13.56 -6.48
C GLY A 93 5.06 14.55 -7.50
N GLY A 94 5.40 15.84 -7.35
CA GLY A 94 5.11 16.89 -8.34
C GLY A 94 3.79 17.66 -8.15
N HIS A 95 2.89 17.24 -7.27
CA HIS A 95 1.56 17.87 -7.17
C HIS A 95 1.53 19.15 -6.30
N LYS A 96 2.03 20.26 -6.84
CA LYS A 96 1.97 21.59 -6.21
C LYS A 96 0.89 22.44 -6.83
N SER A 97 -0.09 22.86 -6.04
CA SER A 97 -1.18 23.69 -6.53
C SER A 97 -1.71 24.60 -5.43
N PRO A 98 -1.87 25.92 -5.68
CA PRO A 98 -2.56 26.83 -4.78
C PRO A 98 -4.00 26.43 -4.46
N ALA A 99 -4.58 25.46 -5.17
CA ALA A 99 -5.92 24.91 -4.93
C ALA A 99 -5.94 23.66 -4.03
N ASN A 100 -4.77 23.13 -3.64
CA ASN A 100 -4.68 21.98 -2.74
C ASN A 100 -5.21 22.33 -1.36
N ARG A 101 -6.22 21.59 -0.90
CA ARG A 101 -6.82 21.75 0.43
C ARG A 101 -7.00 20.38 1.05
N ILE A 102 -6.72 20.26 2.33
CA ILE A 102 -6.95 19.02 3.09
C ILE A 102 -7.98 19.28 4.19
N SER A 103 -8.94 18.37 4.31
CA SER A 103 -10.03 18.42 5.27
C SER A 103 -10.31 17.03 5.86
N MET A 104 -11.14 16.98 6.90
CA MET A 104 -11.57 15.74 7.53
C MET A 104 -13.08 15.58 7.44
N ALA A 105 -13.52 14.36 7.13
CA ALA A 105 -14.93 13.95 7.13
C ALA A 105 -15.15 12.81 8.12
N PHE A 106 -16.39 12.68 8.60
CA PHE A 106 -16.80 11.67 9.57
C PHE A 106 -18.16 11.07 9.22
N ALA A 107 -18.30 9.76 9.41
CA ALA A 107 -19.56 9.04 9.23
C ALA A 107 -19.60 7.79 10.13
N CYS A 108 -20.80 7.35 10.52
CA CYS A 108 -21.01 6.14 11.31
C CYS A 108 -22.00 5.19 10.64
N ASP A 109 -21.92 3.91 11.00
CA ASP A 109 -22.79 2.79 10.57
C ASP A 109 -22.90 2.67 9.05
N THR A 110 -21.79 2.92 8.35
CA THR A 110 -21.73 2.95 6.88
C THR A 110 -21.48 1.57 6.27
N GLY A 111 -21.25 0.55 7.09
CA GLY A 111 -20.77 -0.77 6.64
C GLY A 111 -19.42 -0.72 5.91
N GLY A 112 -18.65 0.37 6.11
CA GLY A 112 -17.38 0.60 5.42
C GLY A 112 -17.48 1.42 4.14
N SER A 113 -18.67 1.77 3.66
CA SER A 113 -18.81 2.57 2.43
C SER A 113 -18.10 3.93 2.55
N GLN A 114 -17.18 4.20 1.63
CA GLN A 114 -16.49 5.49 1.58
C GLN A 114 -17.37 6.61 1.02
N ASP A 115 -18.44 6.29 0.30
CA ASP A 115 -19.36 7.28 -0.27
C ASP A 115 -20.11 8.06 0.80
N ALA A 116 -20.26 7.47 1.99
CA ALA A 116 -20.80 8.14 3.16
C ALA A 116 -19.88 9.26 3.69
N LEU A 117 -18.62 9.34 3.25
CA LEU A 117 -17.68 10.38 3.65
C LEU A 117 -17.58 11.51 2.62
N LYS A 118 -18.25 11.39 1.48
CA LYS A 118 -18.31 12.43 0.45
C LYS A 118 -19.14 13.63 0.92
N VAL A 119 -18.85 14.80 0.33
CA VAL A 119 -19.63 16.02 0.52
C VAL A 119 -21.09 15.74 0.14
N GLY A 120 -22.01 16.13 1.03
CA GLY A 120 -23.46 15.89 0.86
C GLY A 120 -23.97 14.58 1.47
N SER A 121 -23.09 13.66 1.88
CA SER A 121 -23.47 12.41 2.56
C SER A 121 -23.07 12.43 4.04
N GLY A 122 -21.77 12.63 4.30
CA GLY A 122 -21.19 12.59 5.65
C GLY A 122 -21.04 13.95 6.28
N ILE A 123 -20.64 13.96 7.55
CA ILE A 123 -20.33 15.20 8.27
C ILE A 123 -18.95 15.67 7.82
N GLN A 124 -18.88 16.88 7.24
CA GLN A 124 -17.61 17.54 6.95
C GLN A 124 -17.21 18.32 8.20
N LEU A 125 -16.06 17.98 8.78
CA LEU A 125 -15.62 18.60 10.02
C LEU A 125 -15.09 20.01 9.74
N THR A 126 -15.34 20.93 10.67
CA THR A 126 -15.10 22.37 10.52
C THR A 126 -14.26 22.90 11.68
N ALA A 127 -13.54 24.00 11.46
CA ALA A 127 -12.82 24.68 12.55
C ALA A 127 -13.79 25.19 13.65
N ALA A 128 -14.96 25.68 13.26
CA ALA A 128 -15.92 26.30 14.18
C ALA A 128 -16.64 25.30 15.07
N ASP A 129 -17.14 24.19 14.50
CA ASP A 129 -18.01 23.27 15.22
C ASP A 129 -17.25 22.06 15.79
N HIS A 130 -16.09 21.74 15.19
CA HIS A 130 -15.32 20.54 15.49
C HIS A 130 -13.87 20.84 15.90
N TYR A 131 -13.54 22.11 16.13
CA TYR A 131 -12.22 22.57 16.58
C TYR A 131 -11.07 22.01 15.73
N CYS A 132 -11.32 21.85 14.42
CA CYS A 132 -10.32 21.34 13.50
C CYS A 132 -9.14 22.29 13.36
N THR A 133 -7.93 21.73 13.39
CA THR A 133 -6.66 22.43 13.24
C THR A 133 -5.75 21.68 12.29
N GLY A 134 -4.76 22.38 11.75
CA GLY A 134 -3.87 21.89 10.71
C GLY A 134 -2.40 22.11 11.00
N VAL A 135 -1.56 21.18 10.56
CA VAL A 135 -0.10 21.34 10.55
C VAL A 135 0.45 20.89 9.21
N ALA A 136 1.31 21.70 8.61
CA ALA A 136 2.10 21.38 7.42
C ALA A 136 3.56 21.14 7.84
N GLY A 137 3.93 19.89 8.12
CA GLY A 137 5.25 19.55 8.65
C GLY A 137 5.40 20.06 10.08
N ALA A 138 6.15 21.15 10.28
CA ALA A 138 6.30 21.80 11.58
C ALA A 138 5.47 23.08 11.72
N ASP A 139 4.85 23.55 10.62
CA ASP A 139 4.18 24.84 10.56
C ASP A 139 2.69 24.68 10.90
N ALA A 140 2.19 25.40 11.91
CA ALA A 140 0.76 25.49 12.16
C ALA A 140 0.06 26.26 11.03
N VAL A 141 -1.06 25.75 10.54
CA VAL A 141 -1.81 26.32 9.41
C VAL A 141 -3.31 26.32 9.71
N ASP A 142 -4.00 27.29 9.13
CA ASP A 142 -5.45 27.41 9.26
C ASP A 142 -6.17 26.19 8.65
N TYR A 143 -7.37 25.90 9.16
CA TYR A 143 -8.23 24.84 8.63
C TYR A 143 -9.34 25.42 7.74
N PRO A 144 -9.64 24.85 6.55
CA PRO A 144 -9.03 23.66 5.97
C PRO A 144 -7.56 23.88 5.59
N VAL A 145 -6.75 22.83 5.68
CA VAL A 145 -5.30 22.93 5.54
C VAL A 145 -4.91 23.33 4.12
N GLU A 146 -4.29 24.49 4.00
CA GLU A 146 -3.70 25.02 2.78
C GLU A 146 -2.45 24.19 2.39
N ALA A 147 -2.59 23.31 1.40
CA ALA A 147 -1.55 22.35 1.02
C ALA A 147 -0.85 22.72 -0.30
N SER A 148 -0.61 24.02 -0.52
CA SER A 148 -0.06 24.57 -1.77
C SER A 148 1.33 24.03 -2.12
N ARG A 149 2.11 23.70 -1.08
CA ARG A 149 3.45 23.11 -1.17
C ARG A 149 3.43 21.64 -1.64
N GLY A 150 2.27 21.03 -1.77
CA GLY A 150 2.13 19.67 -2.29
C GLY A 150 3.01 18.69 -1.54
N ASN A 151 3.88 18.00 -2.27
CA ASN A 151 4.77 16.98 -1.76
C ASN A 151 6.06 17.48 -1.07
N GLU A 152 6.29 18.79 -0.98
CA GLU A 152 7.49 19.33 -0.31
C GLU A 152 7.44 19.27 1.22
N VAL A 153 6.24 19.08 1.77
CA VAL A 153 6.06 19.00 3.22
C VAL A 153 6.41 17.58 3.65
N ALA A 154 7.58 17.43 4.27
CA ALA A 154 8.02 16.16 4.82
C ALA A 154 7.00 15.65 5.87
N ASN A 155 6.67 14.36 5.80
CA ASN A 155 5.66 13.69 6.63
C ASN A 155 4.21 14.17 6.44
N GLY A 156 3.95 14.96 5.40
CA GLY A 156 2.60 15.34 4.99
C GLY A 156 1.94 16.40 5.85
N TYR A 157 0.64 16.50 5.66
CA TYR A 157 -0.22 17.47 6.32
C TYR A 157 -1.07 16.76 7.35
N GLU A 158 -0.98 17.21 8.58
CA GLU A 158 -1.73 16.69 9.72
C GLU A 158 -3.00 17.50 9.93
N VAL A 159 -4.09 16.80 10.19
CA VAL A 159 -5.37 17.38 10.60
C VAL A 159 -5.78 16.75 11.92
N THR A 160 -6.08 17.59 12.90
CA THR A 160 -6.65 17.19 14.18
C THR A 160 -8.01 17.83 14.35
N CYS A 161 -9.03 17.01 14.61
CA CYS A 161 -10.41 17.46 14.85
C CYS A 161 -11.01 16.79 16.07
N GLN A 162 -11.98 17.45 16.70
CA GLN A 162 -12.89 16.82 17.64
C GLN A 162 -14.03 16.14 16.88
N LEU A 163 -14.33 14.89 17.20
CA LEU A 163 -15.42 14.15 16.59
C LEU A 163 -16.79 14.76 16.97
N PRO A 164 -17.79 14.68 16.09
CA PRO A 164 -19.16 15.07 16.44
C PRO A 164 -19.67 14.28 17.64
N THR A 165 -20.37 14.94 18.55
CA THR A 165 -21.03 14.27 19.68
C THR A 165 -22.25 13.50 19.20
N LEU A 166 -22.26 12.20 19.41
CA LEU A 166 -23.30 11.26 19.00
C LEU A 166 -24.43 11.12 20.04
N SER A 167 -24.21 11.58 21.27
CA SER A 167 -25.17 11.48 22.38
C SER A 167 -25.59 10.03 22.66
N LEU A 168 -24.60 9.13 22.71
CA LEU A 168 -24.84 7.69 22.89
C LEU A 168 -25.40 7.39 24.28
N ALA A 169 -26.38 6.48 24.34
CA ALA A 169 -26.87 5.97 25.62
C ALA A 169 -25.76 5.19 26.35
N PRO A 170 -25.72 5.22 27.70
CA PRO A 170 -24.70 4.49 28.47
C PRO A 170 -24.63 3.02 28.07
N GLY A 171 -23.41 2.53 27.85
CA GLY A 171 -23.17 1.13 27.42
C GLY A 171 -23.37 0.86 25.94
N THR A 172 -23.67 1.88 25.12
CA THR A 172 -23.81 1.74 23.66
C THR A 172 -22.59 2.29 22.92
N SER A 173 -22.37 1.76 21.71
CA SER A 173 -21.28 2.13 20.81
C SER A 173 -21.75 2.14 19.36
N ARG A 174 -21.01 2.83 18.48
CA ARG A 174 -21.25 2.87 17.03
C ARG A 174 -19.95 2.68 16.26
N SER A 175 -20.04 2.04 15.11
CA SER A 175 -18.90 1.88 14.21
C SER A 175 -18.79 3.11 13.32
N CYS A 176 -17.67 3.81 13.36
CA CYS A 176 -17.47 5.07 12.66
C CYS A 176 -16.15 5.10 11.91
N THR A 177 -16.08 6.00 10.93
CA THR A 177 -14.91 6.21 10.09
C THR A 177 -14.63 7.69 10.01
N ILE A 178 -13.36 8.06 10.12
CA ILE A 178 -12.87 9.35 9.65
C ILE A 178 -12.18 9.18 8.30
N SER A 179 -12.27 10.19 7.46
CA SER A 179 -11.44 10.34 6.27
C SER A 179 -10.68 11.65 6.36
N VAL A 180 -9.36 11.62 6.20
CA VAL A 180 -8.59 12.80 5.83
C VAL A 180 -8.45 12.79 4.31
N LYS A 181 -8.88 13.86 3.66
CA LYS A 181 -9.03 13.90 2.20
C LYS A 181 -8.72 15.27 1.64
N ASP A 182 -8.42 15.29 0.34
CA ASP A 182 -8.18 16.52 -0.40
C ASP A 182 -9.46 17.13 -0.98
N GLN A 183 -9.32 18.24 -1.70
CA GLN A 183 -10.42 18.96 -2.35
C GLN A 183 -11.15 18.16 -3.44
N ARG A 184 -10.56 17.07 -3.93
CA ARG A 184 -11.15 16.15 -4.93
C ARG A 184 -11.81 14.95 -4.26
N GLU A 185 -11.84 14.95 -2.93
CA GLU A 185 -12.31 13.88 -2.07
C GLU A 185 -11.49 12.60 -2.17
N TRP A 186 -10.21 12.70 -2.54
CA TRP A 186 -9.27 11.59 -2.48
C TRP A 186 -8.61 11.60 -1.11
N GLY A 187 -8.51 10.45 -0.46
CA GLY A 187 -8.04 10.44 0.91
C GLY A 187 -7.72 9.08 1.47
N ALA A 188 -7.63 9.04 2.79
CA ALA A 188 -7.37 7.86 3.58
C ALA A 188 -8.31 7.80 4.78
N CYS A 189 -8.71 6.59 5.16
CA CYS A 189 -9.67 6.36 6.23
C CYS A 189 -9.06 5.66 7.44
N GLN A 190 -9.57 5.99 8.62
CA GLN A 190 -9.32 5.25 9.86
C GLN A 190 -10.66 4.86 10.47
N ASP A 191 -10.74 3.61 10.90
CA ASP A 191 -11.97 3.02 11.44
C ASP A 191 -11.91 2.95 12.96
N MET A 192 -13.04 3.22 13.60
CA MET A 192 -13.12 3.25 15.06
C MET A 192 -14.50 2.85 15.58
N THR A 193 -14.53 2.40 16.83
CA THR A 193 -15.74 2.28 17.63
C THR A 193 -15.83 3.51 18.53
N VAL A 194 -16.90 4.28 18.38
CA VAL A 194 -17.20 5.44 19.23
C VAL A 194 -18.16 4.98 20.32
N SER A 195 -17.78 5.12 21.59
CA SER A 195 -18.58 4.64 22.73
C SER A 195 -19.01 5.77 23.65
N ALA A 196 -20.16 5.57 24.32
CA ALA A 196 -20.64 6.50 25.35
C ALA A 196 -19.59 6.68 26.47
N PRO A 197 -19.55 7.85 27.14
CA PRO A 197 -18.70 8.05 28.31
C PRO A 197 -18.92 6.98 29.39
N GLY A 198 -17.85 6.50 30.01
CA GLY A 198 -17.91 5.51 31.11
C GLY A 198 -17.99 4.04 30.68
N VAL A 199 -17.99 3.74 29.38
CA VAL A 199 -17.76 2.38 28.90
C VAL A 199 -16.30 2.01 29.21
N ILE A 200 -16.10 1.01 30.08
CA ILE A 200 -14.79 0.41 30.27
C ILE A 200 -14.58 -0.54 29.11
N PHE A 201 -13.68 -0.17 28.20
CA PHE A 201 -13.27 -1.05 27.12
C PHE A 201 -12.58 -2.29 27.69
N PRO A 202 -12.82 -3.49 27.12
CA PRO A 202 -11.89 -4.58 27.35
C PRO A 202 -10.48 -4.13 26.94
N PRO A 203 -9.42 -4.68 27.56
CA PRO A 203 -8.06 -4.43 27.06
C PRO A 203 -8.03 -4.70 25.55
N SER A 204 -7.43 -3.76 24.81
CA SER A 204 -7.29 -3.83 23.37
C SER A 204 -6.75 -5.19 22.96
N ALA A 205 -7.38 -5.80 21.94
CA ALA A 205 -6.98 -7.11 21.44
C ALA A 205 -5.45 -7.16 21.23
N PRO A 206 -4.79 -8.29 21.53
CA PRO A 206 -3.36 -8.40 21.33
C PRO A 206 -3.04 -8.09 19.87
N PRO A 207 -1.91 -7.42 19.58
CA PRO A 207 -1.58 -7.08 18.20
C PRO A 207 -1.62 -8.34 17.32
N PRO A 208 -2.07 -8.24 16.07
CA PRO A 208 -2.11 -9.39 15.16
C PRO A 208 -0.74 -10.08 15.12
N PRO A 209 -0.70 -11.42 14.93
CA PRO A 209 0.56 -12.14 14.73
C PRO A 209 1.42 -11.42 13.68
N VAL A 210 2.71 -11.26 13.97
CA VAL A 210 3.65 -10.66 13.03
C VAL A 210 3.75 -11.58 11.83
N VAL A 211 3.47 -11.05 10.63
CA VAL A 211 3.71 -11.76 9.38
C VAL A 211 5.14 -11.45 8.95
N ALA A 212 5.94 -12.50 8.72
CA ALA A 212 7.30 -12.32 8.23
C ALA A 212 7.28 -11.60 6.88
N SER A 213 8.16 -10.61 6.71
CA SER A 213 8.30 -9.87 5.44
C SER A 213 9.56 -10.25 4.66
N THR A 214 10.31 -11.23 5.15
CA THR A 214 11.47 -11.79 4.44
C THR A 214 11.00 -12.83 3.42
N GLY A 215 11.52 -12.73 2.20
CA GLY A 215 11.33 -13.70 1.12
C GLY A 215 11.07 -13.05 -0.23
N SER A 216 10.52 -13.84 -1.16
CA SER A 216 10.35 -13.44 -2.56
C SER A 216 8.96 -12.88 -2.84
N TYR A 217 8.94 -11.75 -3.53
CA TYR A 217 7.76 -11.06 -4.03
C TYR A 217 7.81 -11.03 -5.55
N ILE A 218 6.70 -11.36 -6.20
CA ILE A 218 6.61 -11.37 -7.67
C ILE A 218 5.96 -10.07 -8.13
N LEU A 219 6.61 -9.38 -9.05
CA LEU A 219 6.09 -8.20 -9.73
C LEU A 219 5.67 -8.60 -11.15
N SER A 220 4.47 -8.24 -11.53
CA SER A 220 3.85 -8.57 -12.82
C SER A 220 2.84 -7.51 -13.23
N GLU A 221 2.23 -7.69 -14.41
CA GLU A 221 1.14 -6.82 -14.88
C GLU A 221 -0.02 -6.72 -13.88
N THR A 222 -0.31 -7.78 -13.13
CA THR A 222 -1.41 -7.79 -12.15
C THR A 222 -1.07 -7.05 -10.86
N THR A 223 0.21 -6.82 -10.59
CA THR A 223 0.68 -6.04 -9.43
C THR A 223 0.77 -4.54 -9.73
N ARG A 224 0.54 -4.15 -10.99
CA ARG A 224 0.66 -2.77 -11.46
C ARG A 224 -0.41 -1.88 -10.85
N ILE A 225 0.01 -0.75 -10.29
CA ILE A 225 -0.85 0.32 -9.81
C ILE A 225 -0.64 1.53 -10.73
N ALA A 226 -1.60 1.78 -11.61
CA ALA A 226 -1.53 2.89 -12.55
C ALA A 226 -1.79 4.23 -11.81
N THR A 227 -0.72 5.01 -11.62
CA THR A 227 -0.77 6.35 -11.02
C THR A 227 -0.53 7.47 -12.03
N THR A 228 -0.71 7.17 -13.32
CA THR A 228 -0.60 8.15 -14.41
C THR A 228 -1.91 8.93 -14.62
N PRO A 229 -1.82 10.14 -15.23
CA PRO A 229 -2.97 10.87 -15.73
C PRO A 229 -3.88 10.04 -16.67
N PRO A 230 -5.19 10.30 -16.75
CA PRO A 230 -6.06 9.70 -17.75
C PRO A 230 -5.53 9.89 -19.17
N GLY A 231 -5.48 8.82 -19.94
CA GLY A 231 -4.95 8.81 -21.31
C GLY A 231 -3.42 8.65 -21.40
N VAL A 232 -2.73 8.57 -20.27
CA VAL A 232 -1.30 8.25 -20.19
C VAL A 232 -1.16 6.89 -19.52
N ASP A 233 -0.52 5.93 -20.20
CA ASP A 233 -0.24 4.62 -19.61
C ASP A 233 1.17 4.58 -19.00
N CYS A 234 1.44 3.69 -18.06
CA CYS A 234 2.80 3.43 -17.56
C CYS A 234 3.10 1.93 -17.65
N CYS A 235 4.38 1.59 -17.74
CA CYS A 235 4.80 0.20 -17.82
C CYS A 235 4.66 -0.53 -16.49
N ALA A 236 4.21 -1.79 -16.53
CA ALA A 236 4.37 -2.66 -15.38
C ALA A 236 5.86 -2.95 -15.13
N ILE A 237 6.22 -3.02 -13.85
CA ILE A 237 7.49 -3.57 -13.40
C ILE A 237 7.29 -5.09 -13.34
N VAL A 238 8.03 -5.86 -14.13
CA VAL A 238 7.92 -7.32 -14.18
C VAL A 238 9.21 -7.96 -13.69
N GLY A 239 9.12 -8.82 -12.67
CA GLY A 239 10.30 -9.45 -12.10
C GLY A 239 10.09 -9.97 -10.68
N SER A 240 11.15 -9.96 -9.89
CA SER A 240 11.13 -10.38 -8.50
C SER A 240 11.85 -9.38 -7.61
N LEU A 241 11.29 -9.15 -6.42
CA LEU A 241 11.97 -8.49 -5.31
C LEU A 241 12.19 -9.51 -4.20
N GLU A 242 13.43 -9.68 -3.77
CA GLU A 242 13.80 -10.56 -2.66
C GLU A 242 14.16 -9.71 -1.44
N VAL A 243 13.38 -9.80 -0.37
CA VAL A 243 13.72 -9.21 0.93
C VAL A 243 14.54 -10.26 1.68
N LEU A 244 15.81 -9.96 1.93
CA LEU A 244 16.80 -10.96 2.39
C LEU A 244 16.89 -11.04 3.91
N ASP A 245 16.94 -9.88 4.57
CA ASP A 245 17.09 -9.77 6.01
C ASP A 245 16.46 -8.46 6.49
N LEU A 246 15.85 -8.51 7.67
CA LEU A 246 15.22 -7.38 8.35
C LEU A 246 15.63 -7.46 9.82
N GLN A 247 16.52 -6.56 10.23
CA GLN A 247 16.98 -6.47 11.61
C GLN A 247 16.22 -5.33 12.30
N GLU A 248 15.64 -5.63 13.45
CA GLU A 248 14.98 -4.63 14.30
C GLU A 248 16.02 -3.72 14.97
N ALA A 249 15.60 -2.49 15.24
CA ALA A 249 16.34 -1.52 16.02
C ALA A 249 16.66 -2.08 17.42
N ILE A 250 17.94 -2.10 17.77
CA ILE A 250 18.38 -2.26 19.17
C ILE A 250 18.38 -0.85 19.80
N ILE A 251 18.11 -0.76 21.11
CA ILE A 251 18.05 0.51 21.87
C ILE A 251 19.18 1.46 21.45
N GLY A 252 18.82 2.58 20.82
CA GLY A 252 19.74 3.62 20.36
C GLY A 252 20.26 3.49 18.91
N SER A 253 19.80 2.49 18.15
CA SER A 253 20.10 2.28 16.73
C SER A 253 18.83 2.28 15.86
N PHE A 254 19.00 2.39 14.55
CA PHE A 254 17.92 2.15 13.57
C PHE A 254 17.97 0.70 13.10
N GLY A 255 16.81 0.08 12.90
CA GLY A 255 16.74 -1.23 12.26
C GLY A 255 17.14 -1.11 10.80
N VAL A 256 17.89 -2.09 10.31
CA VAL A 256 18.41 -2.11 8.94
C VAL A 256 18.04 -3.44 8.30
N GLY A 257 17.67 -3.39 7.03
CA GLY A 257 17.42 -4.57 6.23
C GLY A 257 18.03 -4.44 4.84
N SER A 258 17.90 -5.52 4.06
CA SER A 258 18.34 -5.52 2.68
C SER A 258 17.34 -6.22 1.78
N ALA A 259 17.18 -5.69 0.57
CA ALA A 259 16.42 -6.31 -0.50
C ALA A 259 17.18 -6.24 -1.82
N VAL A 260 16.82 -7.09 -2.76
CA VAL A 260 17.36 -7.09 -4.13
C VAL A 260 16.18 -7.07 -5.10
N LEU A 261 16.17 -6.10 -6.01
CA LEU A 261 15.24 -6.04 -7.12
C LEU A 261 15.91 -6.59 -8.37
N GLU A 262 15.24 -7.54 -9.03
CA GLU A 262 15.55 -8.03 -10.38
C GLU A 262 14.30 -7.88 -11.24
N ALA A 263 14.24 -6.83 -12.05
CA ALA A 263 13.07 -6.51 -12.86
C ALA A 263 13.42 -6.07 -14.28
N ALA A 264 12.48 -6.29 -15.18
CA ALA A 264 12.49 -5.80 -16.54
C ALA A 264 11.20 -5.05 -16.83
N LEU A 265 11.29 -4.08 -17.73
CA LEU A 265 10.18 -3.32 -18.25
C LEU A 265 10.33 -3.29 -19.77
N ASP A 266 9.27 -3.56 -20.50
CA ASP A 266 9.31 -3.66 -21.96
C ASP A 266 8.17 -2.88 -22.60
N GLY A 267 8.41 -2.28 -23.77
CA GLY A 267 7.44 -1.41 -24.46
C GLY A 267 7.16 -0.09 -23.73
N CYS A 268 8.16 0.45 -23.04
CA CYS A 268 8.02 1.63 -22.19
C CYS A 268 8.39 2.92 -22.90
N ARG A 269 7.92 4.03 -22.34
CA ARG A 269 8.35 5.35 -22.82
C ARG A 269 9.84 5.55 -22.61
N GLN A 270 10.48 6.22 -23.57
CA GLN A 270 11.89 6.61 -23.50
C GLN A 270 12.16 7.72 -22.47
N THR A 271 11.16 8.54 -22.17
CA THR A 271 11.27 9.66 -21.24
C THR A 271 9.96 9.82 -20.45
N SER A 272 9.95 10.74 -19.49
CA SER A 272 8.75 11.15 -18.78
C SER A 272 7.79 12.02 -19.61
N ASP A 273 8.12 12.37 -20.85
CA ASP A 273 7.18 13.03 -21.77
C ASP A 273 6.05 12.05 -22.16
N PRO A 274 4.77 12.34 -21.87
CA PRO A 274 3.65 11.46 -22.20
C PRO A 274 3.52 11.13 -23.70
N SER A 275 4.11 11.96 -24.58
CA SER A 275 4.09 11.79 -26.03
C SER A 275 5.30 11.02 -26.59
N ALA A 276 6.27 10.67 -25.75
CA ALA A 276 7.44 9.91 -26.16
C ALA A 276 7.07 8.52 -26.68
N ALA A 277 7.89 7.99 -27.59
CA ALA A 277 7.72 6.64 -28.13
C ALA A 277 7.79 5.59 -27.01
N SER A 278 6.92 4.58 -27.09
CA SER A 278 6.79 3.47 -26.14
C SER A 278 7.41 2.17 -26.67
N ASP A 279 8.72 2.22 -26.97
CA ASP A 279 9.49 1.10 -27.52
C ASP A 279 10.78 0.81 -26.73
N ALA A 280 10.95 1.46 -25.57
CA ALA A 280 12.11 1.27 -24.72
C ALA A 280 11.95 0.03 -23.84
N SER A 281 13.07 -0.67 -23.62
CA SER A 281 13.17 -1.73 -22.63
C SER A 281 14.19 -1.33 -21.56
N TYR A 282 13.86 -1.58 -20.29
CA TYR A 282 14.71 -1.28 -19.15
C TYR A 282 14.95 -2.55 -18.33
N ILE A 283 16.14 -2.65 -17.74
CA ILE A 283 16.48 -3.70 -16.77
C ILE A 283 16.93 -3.00 -15.49
N ALA A 284 16.39 -3.44 -14.35
CA ALA A 284 16.73 -2.96 -13.02
C ALA A 284 17.22 -4.15 -12.18
N SER A 285 18.52 -4.17 -11.88
CA SER A 285 19.15 -5.09 -10.93
C SER A 285 19.84 -4.24 -9.87
N GLN A 286 19.25 -4.16 -8.66
CA GLN A 286 19.67 -3.23 -7.62
C GLN A 286 19.56 -3.85 -6.23
N GLY A 287 20.61 -3.66 -5.42
CA GLY A 287 20.54 -3.85 -3.97
C GLY A 287 19.94 -2.61 -3.30
N ILE A 288 19.05 -2.83 -2.33
CA ILE A 288 18.28 -1.79 -1.65
C ILE A 288 18.58 -1.91 -0.15
N THR A 289 19.02 -0.81 0.45
CA THR A 289 19.11 -0.71 1.91
C THR A 289 17.75 -0.30 2.45
N LEU A 290 17.24 -1.10 3.38
CA LEU A 290 15.98 -0.85 4.05
C LEU A 290 16.25 -0.25 5.43
N LEU A 291 15.56 0.83 5.77
CA LEU A 291 15.58 1.47 7.07
C LEU A 291 14.24 1.26 7.74
N GLN A 292 14.27 0.78 8.99
CA GLN A 292 13.07 0.56 9.78
C GLN A 292 12.37 1.90 10.06
N GLN A 293 11.08 1.98 9.72
CA GLN A 293 10.23 3.15 9.95
C GLN A 293 9.36 2.96 11.20
N THR A 294 8.83 1.76 11.40
CA THR A 294 8.06 1.36 12.59
C THR A 294 8.53 -0.02 13.06
N GLU A 295 7.94 -0.54 14.13
CA GLU A 295 8.23 -1.91 14.59
C GLU A 295 8.03 -2.97 13.48
N ARG A 296 7.13 -2.72 12.52
CA ARG A 296 6.75 -3.71 11.49
C ARG A 296 6.92 -3.23 10.05
N SER A 297 7.51 -2.06 9.83
CA SER A 297 7.67 -1.50 8.49
C SER A 297 9.08 -1.00 8.23
N TRP A 298 9.52 -1.21 6.99
CA TRP A 298 10.81 -0.78 6.47
C TRP A 298 10.63 -0.05 5.16
N GLN A 299 11.53 0.88 4.89
CA GLN A 299 11.53 1.69 3.68
C GLN A 299 12.92 1.76 3.07
N GLY A 300 13.02 1.69 1.75
CA GLY A 300 14.25 1.93 1.01
C GLY A 300 13.99 2.74 -0.26
N SER A 301 15.05 3.21 -0.89
CA SER A 301 14.97 3.98 -2.15
C SER A 301 15.72 3.26 -3.26
N LEU A 302 15.23 3.39 -4.49
CA LEU A 302 15.82 2.82 -5.71
C LEU A 302 15.49 3.67 -6.93
N SER A 303 16.15 3.39 -8.06
CA SER A 303 15.90 4.10 -9.33
C SER A 303 15.51 3.14 -10.44
N ILE A 304 14.37 3.33 -11.10
CA ILE A 304 13.93 2.52 -12.24
C ILE A 304 13.73 3.44 -13.44
N ALA A 305 14.37 3.13 -14.58
CA ALA A 305 14.34 3.97 -15.78
C ALA A 305 14.71 5.44 -15.53
N GLY A 306 15.63 5.69 -14.58
CA GLY A 306 16.05 7.05 -14.17
C GLY A 306 15.08 7.79 -13.25
N GLN A 307 13.94 7.19 -12.89
CA GLN A 307 12.98 7.76 -11.94
C GLN A 307 13.17 7.17 -10.55
N GLN A 308 12.96 8.01 -9.53
CA GLN A 308 13.11 7.61 -8.13
C GLN A 308 11.87 6.88 -7.63
N TYR A 309 12.10 5.78 -6.94
CA TYR A 309 11.09 4.99 -6.26
C TYR A 309 11.43 4.83 -4.79
N GLU A 310 10.38 4.66 -3.99
CA GLU A 310 10.48 4.17 -2.62
C GLU A 310 9.86 2.77 -2.54
N LEU A 311 10.60 1.86 -1.92
CA LEU A 311 10.15 0.52 -1.57
C LEU A 311 9.68 0.54 -0.12
N TYR A 312 8.43 0.15 0.12
CA TYR A 312 7.86 -0.09 1.44
C TYR A 312 7.69 -1.59 1.63
N VAL A 313 8.08 -2.09 2.80
CA VAL A 313 7.97 -3.51 3.19
C VAL A 313 7.31 -3.59 4.55
N ALA A 314 6.18 -4.30 4.66
CA ALA A 314 5.49 -4.50 5.93
C ALA A 314 4.53 -5.70 5.87
N ASP A 315 4.43 -6.45 6.97
CA ASP A 315 3.46 -7.53 7.20
C ASP A 315 3.29 -8.51 6.01
N GLY A 316 4.40 -8.89 5.37
CA GLY A 316 4.38 -9.83 4.24
C GLY A 316 3.89 -9.20 2.93
N GLN A 317 3.91 -7.88 2.80
CA GLN A 317 3.57 -7.13 1.60
C GLN A 317 4.67 -6.13 1.23
N ILE A 318 4.74 -5.79 -0.05
CA ILE A 318 5.60 -4.72 -0.56
C ILE A 318 4.80 -3.72 -1.38
N GLU A 319 5.30 -2.48 -1.42
CA GLU A 319 4.85 -1.45 -2.36
C GLU A 319 6.05 -0.69 -2.93
N LEU A 320 6.10 -0.57 -4.26
CA LEU A 320 7.02 0.28 -4.99
C LEU A 320 6.26 1.51 -5.47
N GLN A 321 6.63 2.69 -4.96
CA GLN A 321 5.99 3.96 -5.27
C GLN A 321 6.95 4.88 -6.01
N ASN A 322 6.55 5.41 -7.16
CA ASN A 322 7.26 6.46 -7.86
C ASN A 322 7.12 7.78 -7.07
N VAL A 323 8.25 8.34 -6.67
CA VAL A 323 8.32 9.61 -5.93
C VAL A 323 8.92 10.75 -6.76
N GLY A 324 9.18 10.49 -8.04
CA GLY A 324 9.61 11.48 -9.01
C GLY A 324 8.55 12.54 -9.26
N GLN A 325 8.98 13.75 -9.67
CA GLN A 325 8.06 14.84 -10.01
C GLN A 325 7.49 14.72 -11.43
N ASP A 326 8.10 13.88 -12.26
CA ASP A 326 7.74 13.75 -13.66
C ASP A 326 6.66 12.67 -13.86
N THR A 327 6.05 12.63 -15.04
CA THR A 327 5.09 11.57 -15.37
C THR A 327 5.79 10.19 -15.32
N PRO A 328 5.21 9.19 -14.61
CA PRO A 328 5.85 7.89 -14.44
C PRO A 328 6.09 7.16 -15.77
N ILE A 329 7.30 6.67 -16.01
CA ILE A 329 7.63 5.74 -17.10
C ILE A 329 7.14 4.34 -16.73
N ALA A 330 7.44 3.93 -15.50
CA ALA A 330 6.92 2.71 -14.90
C ALA A 330 5.86 3.05 -13.85
N CYS A 331 4.85 2.19 -13.74
CA CYS A 331 3.83 2.35 -12.73
C CYS A 331 4.36 1.99 -11.34
N ASP A 332 3.58 2.34 -10.34
CA ASP A 332 3.73 1.80 -9.00
C ASP A 332 3.38 0.30 -9.02
N ALA A 333 3.80 -0.44 -7.99
CA ALA A 333 3.48 -1.86 -7.88
C ALA A 333 3.29 -2.30 -6.43
N SER A 334 2.38 -3.25 -6.18
CA SER A 334 2.25 -3.91 -4.88
C SER A 334 2.19 -5.42 -5.00
N SER A 335 2.83 -6.13 -4.08
CA SER A 335 2.89 -7.60 -4.11
C SER A 335 2.88 -8.19 -2.71
N ASN A 336 2.43 -9.44 -2.61
CA ASN A 336 2.34 -10.19 -1.37
C ASN A 336 3.35 -11.32 -1.35
N LEU A 337 3.88 -11.62 -0.17
CA LEU A 337 4.82 -12.69 0.06
C LEU A 337 4.19 -14.04 -0.30
N GLY A 338 4.86 -14.80 -1.18
CA GLY A 338 4.45 -16.17 -1.49
C GLY A 338 3.18 -16.32 -2.34
N LEU A 339 2.56 -15.23 -2.79
CA LEU A 339 1.56 -15.30 -3.87
C LEU A 339 2.30 -15.41 -5.21
N SER A 340 2.72 -16.63 -5.56
CA SER A 340 2.85 -16.97 -6.97
C SER A 340 1.44 -16.84 -7.57
N PRO A 341 1.21 -16.03 -8.62
CA PRO A 341 -0.12 -15.93 -9.25
C PRO A 341 -0.62 -17.29 -9.77
N ASP A 342 0.28 -18.25 -9.93
CA ASP A 342 -0.05 -19.64 -10.18
C ASP A 342 0.03 -20.43 -8.86
N GLY A 343 -1.11 -20.60 -8.21
CA GLY A 343 -1.28 -21.49 -7.07
C GLY A 343 -0.92 -22.93 -7.42
N GLY A 344 0.31 -23.33 -7.10
CA GLY A 344 0.79 -24.69 -7.33
C GLY A 344 2.09 -24.92 -6.57
N GLY A 345 1.98 -25.43 -5.34
CA GLY A 345 3.14 -25.76 -4.52
C GLY A 345 4.10 -26.71 -5.23
N SER A 346 5.31 -26.24 -5.49
CA SER A 346 6.55 -27.01 -5.41
C SER A 346 7.70 -26.01 -5.42
N GLY A 347 8.70 -26.21 -4.56
CA GLY A 347 9.80 -25.28 -4.35
C GLY A 347 10.48 -24.86 -5.65
N GLY A 348 10.24 -23.64 -6.09
CA GLY A 348 10.97 -23.00 -7.16
C GLY A 348 12.37 -22.66 -6.65
N LEU A 349 13.38 -23.24 -7.28
CA LEU A 349 14.78 -22.87 -7.07
C LEU A 349 14.96 -21.40 -7.47
N SER A 350 15.73 -20.64 -6.69
CA SER A 350 15.99 -19.21 -6.94
C SER A 350 16.46 -18.97 -8.38
N VAL A 351 16.29 -17.77 -8.94
CA VAL A 351 16.75 -17.43 -10.30
C VAL A 351 18.24 -17.79 -10.46
N ALA A 352 19.05 -17.57 -9.42
CA ALA A 352 20.45 -18.02 -9.38
C ALA A 352 20.60 -19.55 -9.50
N ALA A 353 19.75 -20.32 -8.84
CA ALA A 353 19.73 -21.77 -8.94
C ALA A 353 19.17 -22.25 -10.28
N VAL A 354 18.20 -21.57 -10.90
CA VAL A 354 17.74 -21.87 -12.27
C VAL A 354 18.84 -21.61 -13.28
N VAL A 355 19.56 -20.48 -13.18
CA VAL A 355 20.73 -20.18 -14.02
C VAL A 355 21.82 -21.23 -13.81
N ALA A 356 22.11 -21.61 -12.56
CA ALA A 356 23.08 -22.66 -12.27
C ALA A 356 22.67 -24.02 -12.85
N ILE A 357 21.39 -24.37 -12.81
CA ILE A 357 20.85 -25.62 -13.39
C ILE A 357 20.89 -25.58 -14.91
N VAL A 358 20.58 -24.44 -15.54
CA VAL A 358 20.68 -24.28 -16.99
C VAL A 358 22.14 -24.39 -17.44
N VAL A 359 23.07 -23.72 -16.75
CA VAL A 359 24.51 -23.81 -17.04
C VAL A 359 25.02 -25.25 -16.83
N ALA A 360 24.65 -25.90 -15.72
CA ALA A 360 25.00 -27.29 -15.45
C ALA A 360 24.37 -28.25 -16.48
N SER A 361 23.16 -27.98 -16.95
CA SER A 361 22.48 -28.78 -17.98
C SER A 361 23.09 -28.58 -19.36
N LEU A 362 23.56 -27.38 -19.69
CA LEU A 362 24.28 -27.11 -20.93
C LEU A 362 25.67 -27.75 -20.92
N ILE A 363 26.38 -27.69 -19.79
CA ILE A 363 27.64 -28.41 -19.59
C ILE A 363 27.38 -29.93 -19.66
N GLY A 364 26.33 -30.41 -19.01
CA GLY A 364 25.88 -31.80 -19.03
C GLY A 364 25.48 -32.28 -20.43
N LEU A 365 24.81 -31.45 -21.24
CA LEU A 365 24.49 -31.72 -22.64
C LEU A 365 25.75 -31.72 -23.51
N GLY A 366 26.68 -30.79 -23.29
CA GLY A 366 27.97 -30.78 -23.99
C GLY A 366 28.80 -32.03 -23.69
N LEU A 367 28.87 -32.43 -22.42
CA LEU A 367 29.53 -33.66 -21.98
C LEU A 367 28.77 -34.92 -22.43
N GLY A 368 27.44 -34.89 -22.41
CA GLY A 368 26.55 -35.96 -22.87
C GLY A 368 26.66 -36.21 -24.37
N LEU A 369 26.78 -35.15 -25.18
CA LEU A 369 27.06 -35.27 -26.62
C LEU A 369 28.46 -35.84 -26.89
N LEU A 370 29.46 -35.51 -26.06
CA LEU A 370 30.80 -36.11 -26.11
C LEU A 370 30.79 -37.60 -25.73
N VAL A 371 29.94 -38.01 -24.79
CA VAL A 371 29.77 -39.42 -24.38
C VAL A 371 28.93 -40.20 -25.40
N LEU A 372 27.86 -39.62 -25.96
CA LEU A 372 27.05 -40.23 -27.02
C LEU A 372 27.84 -40.43 -28.32
N ALA A 373 28.78 -39.53 -28.63
CA ALA A 373 29.75 -39.73 -29.70
C ALA A 373 30.68 -40.95 -29.46
N ARG A 374 30.83 -41.40 -28.21
CA ARG A 374 31.59 -42.60 -27.84
C ARG A 374 30.75 -43.84 -27.55
N TYR A 375 29.45 -43.69 -27.29
CA TYR A 375 28.57 -44.77 -26.85
C TYR A 375 27.59 -45.26 -27.93
N SER A 376 27.74 -44.85 -29.19
CA SER A 376 27.03 -45.44 -30.35
C SER A 376 27.56 -46.84 -30.72
N ARG A 377 27.79 -47.68 -29.72
CA ARG A 377 27.88 -49.14 -29.82
C ARG A 377 27.35 -49.72 -28.51
N SER A 378 26.23 -50.46 -28.60
CA SER A 378 25.72 -51.45 -27.63
C SER A 378 24.38 -51.12 -26.91
N SER A 379 23.31 -51.63 -27.53
CA SER A 379 22.16 -52.40 -26.98
C SER A 379 21.32 -51.92 -25.77
N THR A 380 20.03 -51.66 -26.08
CA THR A 380 18.76 -52.19 -25.49
C THR A 380 18.63 -52.54 -23.99
N GLY A 381 17.55 -52.04 -23.35
CA GLY A 381 16.83 -52.80 -22.30
C GLY A 381 15.96 -52.03 -21.28
N ALA A 382 14.64 -52.27 -21.37
CA ALA A 382 13.62 -52.42 -20.31
C ALA A 382 13.18 -51.25 -19.39
N GLY A 383 11.86 -51.02 -19.37
CA GLY A 383 11.14 -50.13 -18.44
C GLY A 383 10.58 -50.84 -17.21
N VAL A 384 10.38 -50.07 -16.13
CA VAL A 384 9.82 -50.52 -14.85
C VAL A 384 8.64 -49.62 -14.46
N VAL A 385 7.52 -50.25 -14.10
CA VAL A 385 6.26 -49.65 -13.61
C VAL A 385 6.26 -49.67 -12.08
N LEU A 386 5.91 -48.55 -11.42
CA LEU A 386 5.70 -48.48 -9.97
C LEU A 386 4.22 -48.17 -9.63
N LYS A 387 3.68 -48.92 -8.68
CA LYS A 387 2.29 -48.89 -8.19
C LYS A 387 2.14 -47.90 -7.03
N ASN A 388 1.07 -47.11 -7.03
CA ASN A 388 0.66 -46.22 -5.94
C ASN A 388 -0.05 -46.97 -4.80
N SER A 389 0.21 -46.57 -3.55
CA SER A 389 -0.59 -46.95 -2.37
C SER A 389 -1.05 -45.71 -1.59
N LYS A 390 -2.26 -45.79 -1.04
CA LYS A 390 -3.05 -44.73 -0.39
C LYS A 390 -2.71 -44.59 1.11
N PRO A 391 -2.65 -43.38 1.70
CA PRO A 391 -2.40 -43.21 3.13
C PRO A 391 -3.66 -43.32 4.02
N PRO A 392 -3.52 -43.70 5.31
CA PRO A 392 -4.63 -43.92 6.25
C PRO A 392 -5.12 -42.62 6.95
N PRO A 393 -6.34 -42.63 7.51
CA PRO A 393 -6.95 -41.45 8.13
C PRO A 393 -6.44 -41.18 9.57
N PRO A 394 -6.51 -39.92 10.05
CA PRO A 394 -6.07 -39.52 11.38
C PRO A 394 -7.07 -39.85 12.50
N PRO A 395 -6.61 -39.98 13.77
CA PRO A 395 -7.44 -40.32 14.93
C PRO A 395 -8.29 -39.14 15.46
N PRO A 396 -9.33 -39.41 16.28
CA PRO A 396 -10.32 -38.41 16.72
C PRO A 396 -9.78 -37.50 17.84
N ARG A 397 -10.14 -36.21 17.80
CA ARG A 397 -9.89 -35.22 18.86
C ARG A 397 -10.93 -35.35 19.98
N LEU A 398 -10.48 -35.30 21.24
CA LEU A 398 -11.31 -35.18 22.45
C LEU A 398 -11.63 -33.70 22.73
N ASP A 399 -12.90 -33.42 23.00
CA ASP A 399 -13.45 -32.08 23.24
C ASP A 399 -13.07 -31.51 24.62
N ALA A 400 -12.42 -30.34 24.62
CA ALA A 400 -12.19 -29.50 25.79
C ALA A 400 -12.97 -28.19 25.61
N THR A 401 -14.24 -28.18 26.02
CA THR A 401 -15.21 -27.14 25.63
C THR A 401 -15.34 -25.95 26.59
N SER A 402 -14.73 -25.94 27.77
CA SER A 402 -14.81 -24.81 28.72
C SER A 402 -13.50 -24.03 28.88
N LEU A 403 -13.61 -22.70 28.92
CA LEU A 403 -12.50 -21.81 29.28
C LEU A 403 -12.18 -21.90 30.78
N PRO A 404 -10.95 -21.58 31.21
CA PRO A 404 -10.62 -21.45 32.62
C PRO A 404 -11.46 -20.33 33.27
N PRO A 405 -11.62 -20.36 34.60
CA PRO A 405 -12.27 -19.27 35.33
C PRO A 405 -11.68 -17.91 34.95
N ASP A 406 -12.53 -16.89 34.90
CA ASP A 406 -12.20 -15.49 34.58
C ASP A 406 -11.79 -15.22 33.13
N TRP A 407 -11.69 -16.23 32.26
CA TRP A 407 -11.47 -16.03 30.84
C TRP A 407 -12.79 -15.95 30.08
N VAL A 408 -12.93 -14.92 29.26
CA VAL A 408 -14.07 -14.70 28.35
C VAL A 408 -13.58 -14.71 26.90
N GLU A 409 -14.38 -15.34 26.04
CA GLU A 409 -14.16 -15.32 24.59
C GLU A 409 -14.80 -14.06 24.02
N TRP A 410 -14.02 -13.27 23.28
CA TRP A 410 -14.49 -12.14 22.52
C TRP A 410 -14.17 -12.36 21.04
N PRO A 411 -15.10 -12.10 20.11
CA PRO A 411 -14.78 -12.11 18.70
C PRO A 411 -13.91 -10.90 18.37
N ASP A 412 -12.77 -11.12 17.70
CA ASP A 412 -12.00 -10.02 17.14
C ASP A 412 -12.80 -9.32 16.03
N PRO A 413 -13.01 -8.00 16.09
CA PRO A 413 -13.76 -7.27 15.08
C PRO A 413 -13.13 -7.32 13.68
N LYS A 414 -11.81 -7.59 13.56
CA LYS A 414 -11.06 -7.58 12.29
C LYS A 414 -11.23 -8.89 11.50
N THR A 415 -11.23 -10.03 12.20
CA THR A 415 -11.13 -11.35 11.58
C THR A 415 -12.31 -12.28 11.90
N GLY A 416 -13.12 -11.93 12.90
CA GLY A 416 -14.11 -12.82 13.49
C GLY A 416 -13.49 -14.00 14.26
N VAL A 417 -12.16 -14.07 14.37
CA VAL A 417 -11.45 -15.10 15.12
C VAL A 417 -11.59 -14.78 16.61
N PRO A 418 -11.93 -15.76 17.46
CA PRO A 418 -12.01 -15.51 18.90
C PRO A 418 -10.64 -15.20 19.51
N TYR A 419 -10.59 -14.18 20.36
CA TYR A 419 -9.52 -13.96 21.33
C TYR A 419 -10.07 -14.09 22.75
N TYR A 420 -9.18 -14.32 23.70
CA TYR A 420 -9.54 -14.63 25.07
C TYR A 420 -9.02 -13.53 25.98
N VAL A 421 -9.85 -13.05 26.89
CA VAL A 421 -9.51 -12.00 27.86
C VAL A 421 -9.74 -12.52 29.26
N ASN A 422 -8.76 -12.37 30.14
CA ASN A 422 -8.97 -12.56 31.57
C ASN A 422 -9.56 -11.29 32.18
N VAL A 423 -10.81 -11.35 32.64
CA VAL A 423 -11.55 -10.16 33.13
C VAL A 423 -10.93 -9.56 34.39
N ASN A 424 -10.19 -10.35 35.16
CA ASN A 424 -9.57 -9.95 36.42
C ASN A 424 -8.16 -9.38 36.20
N THR A 425 -7.31 -10.07 35.43
CA THR A 425 -5.91 -9.64 35.21
C THR A 425 -5.78 -8.63 34.07
N LYS A 426 -6.82 -8.47 33.23
CA LYS A 426 -6.79 -7.68 31.98
C LYS A 426 -5.78 -8.22 30.95
N GLU A 427 -5.37 -9.48 31.07
CA GLU A 427 -4.55 -10.14 30.06
C GLU A 427 -5.41 -10.60 28.88
N SER A 428 -4.81 -10.66 27.69
CA SER A 428 -5.47 -11.13 26.47
C SER A 428 -4.56 -12.05 25.66
N THR A 429 -5.13 -13.05 24.97
CA THR A 429 -4.38 -13.97 24.11
C THR A 429 -5.20 -14.46 22.93
N TRP A 430 -4.53 -14.73 21.81
CA TRP A 430 -5.10 -15.41 20.64
C TRP A 430 -5.21 -16.93 20.83
N VAL A 431 -4.52 -17.49 21.83
CA VAL A 431 -4.49 -18.92 22.08
C VAL A 431 -5.48 -19.26 23.18
N ARG A 432 -6.44 -20.17 22.90
CA ARG A 432 -7.44 -20.59 23.90
C ARG A 432 -6.75 -21.04 25.19
N PRO A 433 -6.94 -20.32 26.30
CA PRO A 433 -6.31 -20.65 27.56
C PRO A 433 -6.84 -22.01 28.01
N ARG A 434 -5.95 -22.88 28.46
CA ARG A 434 -6.32 -24.21 28.93
C ARG A 434 -6.38 -24.20 30.44
N THR A 435 -7.39 -24.88 30.98
CA THR A 435 -7.46 -25.10 32.42
C THR A 435 -6.23 -25.94 32.78
N SER A 436 -5.28 -25.35 33.51
CA SER A 436 -4.24 -26.14 34.14
C SER A 436 -4.96 -27.01 35.16
N VAL A 437 -5.26 -28.26 34.78
CA VAL A 437 -5.75 -29.25 35.73
C VAL A 437 -4.59 -29.45 36.70
N MET A 438 -4.63 -28.73 37.82
CA MET A 438 -3.70 -28.99 38.91
C MET A 438 -3.93 -30.45 39.29
N SER A 439 -2.97 -31.29 38.92
CA SER A 439 -2.87 -32.65 39.40
C SER A 439 -2.62 -32.55 40.90
N THR A 440 -3.69 -32.59 41.69
CA THR A 440 -3.61 -32.81 43.12
C THR A 440 -3.17 -34.25 43.32
N GLY A 441 -1.87 -34.45 43.48
CA GLY A 441 -1.30 -35.71 43.92
C GLY A 441 -1.77 -36.02 45.34
N VAL A 442 -2.38 -37.19 45.51
CA VAL A 442 -2.52 -37.89 46.80
C VAL A 442 -1.42 -38.93 46.86
#